data_AF-A0A2V2V5C8-F1
#
_entry.id   AF-A0A2V2V5C8-F1
#
_cell.length_a   1.000
_cell.length_b   1.000
_cell.length_c   1.000
_cell.angle_alpha   90.00
_cell.angle_beta   90.00
_cell.angle_gamma   90.00
#
_symmetry.space_group_name_H-M   'P 1'
#
loop_
_entity.id
_entity.type
_entity.pdbx_description
1 polymer ?
#
loop_
_entity_poly.entity_id
_entity_poly.type
_entity_poly.pdbx_seq_one_letter_code
_entity_poly.pdbx_strand_id
1 'polypeptide(L)'
;MAEVRFAVRPTAALHHVGFEVETSRKQTQLYVSRRGLVLYVPHPYFIIKNMRRSFWHGVDKVQFALYPIPLSVVTAFGFGVFLWVLNSPADAWIRVSCVSDILWRLERNFISARIPSRYRTPALCANVAFGAVTLFTTLQRFVLRKLLSYNRWIYEGQGKLTRKKMLWGFILKTFFMHNLKRTGAYGSCLPSQPLPDLKITVQRFMKSMVPFYEGKTAE
;
A
#
# COMPACT_ATOMS: atom_id res chain seq x y z
N MET A 1 -38.86 -3.29 -20.84
CA MET A 1 -38.23 -4.01 -19.72
C MET A 1 -38.87 -3.52 -18.43
N ALA A 2 -39.59 -4.40 -17.73
CA ALA A 2 -40.36 -4.05 -16.54
C ALA A 2 -39.42 -3.72 -15.36
N GLU A 3 -39.45 -2.47 -14.91
CA GLU A 3 -38.78 -2.06 -13.67
C GLU A 3 -39.59 -2.61 -12.48
N VAL A 4 -39.13 -3.74 -11.94
CA VAL A 4 -39.66 -4.28 -10.68
C VAL A 4 -39.28 -3.31 -9.56
N ARG A 5 -40.23 -2.46 -9.18
CA ARG A 5 -40.13 -1.61 -7.98
C ARG A 5 -40.17 -2.52 -6.76
N PHE A 6 -39.00 -2.85 -6.21
CA PHE A 6 -38.91 -3.42 -4.87
C PHE A 6 -39.26 -2.33 -3.85
N ALA A 7 -40.56 -2.09 -3.67
CA ALA A 7 -41.06 -1.33 -2.54
C ALA A 7 -40.91 -2.21 -1.30
N VAL A 8 -39.77 -2.11 -0.62
CA VAL A 8 -39.64 -2.63 0.75
C VAL A 8 -40.64 -1.85 1.58
N ARG A 9 -41.73 -2.50 2.02
CA ARG A 9 -42.71 -1.86 2.90
C ARG A 9 -41.97 -1.40 4.17
N PRO A 10 -42.13 -0.14 4.61
CA PRO A 10 -41.51 0.32 5.84
C PRO A 10 -42.03 -0.54 7.00
N THR A 11 -41.11 -1.15 7.77
CA THR A 11 -41.46 -1.90 8.97
C THR A 11 -42.18 -0.96 9.94
N ALA A 12 -43.29 -1.40 10.54
CA ALA A 12 -44.15 -0.58 11.41
C ALA A 12 -43.40 0.15 12.54
N ALA A 13 -42.24 -0.36 12.95
CA ALA A 13 -41.35 0.27 13.91
C ALA A 13 -40.81 1.65 13.47
N LEU A 14 -40.75 1.99 12.18
CA LEU A 14 -40.19 3.28 11.73
C LEU A 14 -41.22 4.41 11.77
N HIS A 15 -42.50 4.10 11.60
CA HIS A 15 -43.57 5.09 11.66
C HIS A 15 -43.81 5.61 13.09
N HIS A 16 -43.59 4.78 14.11
CA HIS A 16 -43.86 5.18 15.51
C HIS A 16 -42.92 6.30 16.02
N VAL A 17 -41.78 6.52 15.37
CA VAL A 17 -40.78 7.53 15.75
C VAL A 17 -40.90 8.82 14.91
N GLY A 18 -41.94 8.94 14.06
CA GLY A 18 -42.16 10.13 13.23
C GLY A 18 -41.19 10.28 12.06
N PHE A 19 -40.68 9.16 11.53
CA PHE A 19 -39.89 9.12 10.30
C PHE A 19 -40.80 8.91 9.08
N GLU A 20 -40.78 9.85 8.13
CA GLU A 20 -41.37 9.66 6.81
C GLU A 20 -40.30 9.18 5.83
N VAL A 21 -40.61 8.14 5.05
CA VAL A 21 -39.67 7.52 4.11
C VAL A 21 -40.15 7.75 2.68
N GLU A 22 -39.45 8.61 1.93
CA GLU A 22 -39.75 8.81 0.51
C GLU A 22 -38.82 7.93 -0.35
N THR A 23 -39.40 6.98 -1.08
CA THR A 23 -38.70 6.00 -1.94
C THR A 23 -38.68 6.38 -3.43
N SER A 24 -39.04 7.63 -3.75
CA SER A 24 -39.27 8.12 -5.12
C SER A 24 -37.99 8.35 -5.95
N ARG A 25 -36.83 8.53 -5.29
CA ARG A 25 -35.52 8.70 -5.96
C ARG A 25 -34.61 7.53 -5.63
N LYS A 26 -33.54 7.31 -6.42
CA LYS A 26 -32.47 6.30 -6.20
C LYS A 26 -31.77 6.35 -4.81
N GLN A 27 -32.25 7.20 -3.92
CA GLN A 27 -31.82 7.44 -2.55
C GLN A 27 -33.09 7.50 -1.69
N THR A 28 -33.13 6.69 -0.63
CA THR A 28 -34.17 6.77 0.40
C THR A 28 -33.93 8.01 1.24
N GLN A 29 -34.93 8.90 1.31
CA GLN A 29 -34.90 10.09 2.16
C GLN A 29 -35.69 9.79 3.45
N LEU A 30 -35.06 10.03 4.59
CA LEU A 30 -35.70 9.96 5.90
C LEU A 30 -35.93 11.37 6.44
N TYR A 31 -37.18 11.72 6.70
CA TYR A 31 -37.56 13.01 7.28
C TYR A 31 -37.88 12.88 8.76
N VAL A 32 -37.35 13.76 9.60
CA VAL A 32 -37.74 13.87 11.03
C VAL A 32 -38.65 15.07 11.23
N SER A 33 -39.93 14.80 11.51
CA SER A 33 -41.03 15.78 11.55
C SER A 33 -40.86 16.96 12.54
N ARG A 34 -39.99 16.88 13.55
CA ARG A 34 -39.85 17.96 14.57
C ARG A 34 -38.54 18.78 14.52
N ARG A 35 -37.57 18.44 13.67
CA ARG A 35 -36.26 19.14 13.62
C ARG A 35 -35.69 19.39 12.21
N GLY A 36 -36.47 19.16 11.15
CA GLY A 36 -36.04 19.47 9.78
C GLY A 36 -34.80 18.69 9.30
N LEU A 37 -34.46 17.57 9.95
CA LEU A 37 -33.27 16.79 9.61
C LEU A 37 -33.62 15.78 8.51
N VAL A 38 -33.02 15.98 7.33
CA VAL A 38 -33.16 15.09 6.17
C VAL A 38 -31.94 14.17 6.09
N LEU A 39 -32.14 12.89 6.36
CA LEU A 39 -31.09 11.87 6.26
C LEU A 39 -31.19 11.14 4.91
N TYR A 40 -30.13 11.28 4.12
CA TYR A 40 -30.00 10.59 2.84
C TYR A 40 -29.33 9.23 3.06
N VAL A 41 -30.11 8.15 2.97
CA VAL A 41 -29.58 6.78 3.04
C VAL A 41 -29.47 6.25 1.61
N PRO A 42 -28.25 6.04 1.07
CA PRO A 42 -28.07 5.46 -0.24
C PRO A 42 -28.51 3.99 -0.26
N HIS A 43 -29.01 3.50 -1.39
CA HIS A 43 -29.44 2.12 -1.54
C HIS A 43 -28.29 1.13 -1.19
N PRO A 44 -28.56 0.01 -0.48
CA PRO A 44 -27.54 -0.92 0.03
C PRO A 44 -26.60 -1.46 -1.06
N TYR A 45 -27.11 -1.64 -2.29
CA TYR A 45 -26.27 -1.98 -3.45
C TYR A 45 -25.11 -0.99 -3.69
N PHE A 46 -25.34 0.33 -3.58
CA PHE A 46 -24.29 1.32 -3.77
C PHE A 46 -23.28 1.31 -2.61
N ILE A 47 -23.75 1.06 -1.39
CA ILE A 47 -22.89 0.90 -0.21
C ILE A 47 -21.95 -0.29 -0.44
N ILE A 48 -22.49 -1.46 -0.77
CA ILE A 48 -21.71 -2.68 -1.02
C ILE A 48 -20.76 -2.50 -2.21
N LYS A 49 -21.21 -1.86 -3.29
CA LYS A 49 -20.38 -1.56 -4.46
C LYS A 49 -19.19 -0.66 -4.09
N ASN A 50 -19.42 0.43 -3.36
CA ASN A 50 -18.36 1.32 -2.91
C ASN A 50 -17.43 0.65 -1.89
N MET A 51 -17.97 -0.15 -0.97
CA MET A 51 -17.17 -0.94 -0.03
C MET A 51 -16.27 -1.93 -0.76
N ARG A 52 -16.80 -2.68 -1.74
CA ARG A 52 -16.01 -3.60 -2.57
C ARG A 52 -14.90 -2.84 -3.29
N ARG A 53 -15.21 -1.69 -3.90
CA ARG A 53 -14.20 -0.87 -4.58
C ARG A 53 -13.11 -0.38 -3.62
N SER A 54 -13.51 0.11 -2.45
CA SER A 54 -12.58 0.56 -1.41
C SER A 54 -11.71 -0.58 -0.90
N PHE A 55 -12.28 -1.77 -0.74
CA PHE A 55 -11.54 -2.98 -0.36
C PHE A 55 -10.48 -3.32 -1.41
N TRP A 56 -10.84 -3.38 -2.69
CA TRP A 56 -9.87 -3.65 -3.76
C TRP A 56 -8.78 -2.57 -3.85
N HIS A 57 -9.11 -1.30 -3.64
CA HIS A 57 -8.10 -0.23 -3.54
C HIS A 57 -7.17 -0.40 -2.34
N GLY A 58 -7.70 -0.87 -1.20
CA GLY A 58 -6.89 -1.23 -0.03
C GLY A 58 -5.94 -2.38 -0.34
N VAL A 59 -6.45 -3.45 -0.95
CA VAL A 59 -5.66 -4.62 -1.36
C VAL A 59 -4.57 -4.22 -2.36
N ASP A 60 -4.89 -3.39 -3.36
CA ASP A 60 -3.91 -2.86 -4.30
C ASP A 60 -2.81 -2.09 -3.58
N LYS A 61 -3.13 -1.19 -2.63
CA LYS A 61 -2.13 -0.46 -1.83
C LYS A 61 -1.22 -1.40 -1.03
N VAL A 62 -1.78 -2.42 -0.40
CA VAL A 62 -1.02 -3.43 0.35
C VAL A 62 -0.15 -4.25 -0.60
N GLN A 63 -0.65 -4.63 -1.77
CA GLN A 63 0.12 -5.29 -2.82
C GLN A 63 1.26 -4.40 -3.33
N PHE A 64 1.01 -3.10 -3.50
CA PHE A 64 2.04 -2.11 -3.82
C PHE A 64 3.05 -1.94 -2.69
N ALA A 65 2.70 -2.20 -1.43
CA ALA A 65 3.63 -2.16 -0.30
C ALA A 65 4.46 -3.46 -0.17
N LEU A 66 3.89 -4.61 -0.51
CA LEU A 66 4.52 -5.95 -0.45
C LEU A 66 5.19 -6.41 -1.75
N TYR A 67 5.11 -5.60 -2.82
CA TYR A 67 5.85 -5.81 -4.07
C TYR A 67 7.36 -6.03 -3.79
N PRO A 68 8.05 -7.03 -4.37
CA PRO A 68 7.72 -7.82 -5.58
C PRO A 68 6.92 -9.11 -5.39
N ILE A 69 6.58 -9.50 -4.16
CA ILE A 69 5.92 -10.78 -3.91
C ILE A 69 4.41 -10.59 -4.03
N PRO A 70 3.68 -11.41 -4.81
CA PRO A 70 2.23 -11.30 -4.90
C PRO A 70 1.59 -11.63 -3.56
N LEU A 71 0.53 -10.90 -3.18
CA LEU A 71 -0.16 -11.10 -1.89
C LEU A 71 -0.65 -12.53 -1.68
N SER A 72 -1.04 -13.22 -2.77
CA SER A 72 -1.43 -14.63 -2.73
C SER A 72 -0.31 -15.53 -2.21
N VAL A 73 0.94 -15.30 -2.61
CA VAL A 73 2.08 -16.12 -2.15
C VAL A 73 2.41 -15.82 -0.69
N VAL A 74 2.35 -14.56 -0.27
CA VAL A 74 2.62 -14.20 1.13
C VAL A 74 1.55 -14.78 2.06
N THR A 75 0.28 -14.68 1.66
CA THR A 75 -0.83 -15.24 2.43
C THR A 75 -0.83 -16.77 2.43
N ALA A 76 -0.52 -17.41 1.29
CA ALA A 76 -0.34 -18.86 1.21
C ALA A 76 0.85 -19.35 2.04
N PHE A 77 1.96 -18.61 2.06
CA PHE A 77 3.12 -18.93 2.89
C PHE A 77 2.79 -18.80 4.39
N GLY A 78 2.15 -17.69 4.80
CA GLY A 78 1.71 -17.50 6.18
C GLY A 78 0.70 -18.57 6.62
N PHE A 79 -0.25 -18.93 5.74
CA PHE A 79 -1.21 -20.00 5.99
C PHE A 79 -0.57 -21.39 6.02
N GLY A 80 0.42 -21.64 5.15
CA GLY A 80 1.21 -22.87 5.16
C GLY A 80 2.00 -23.02 6.46
N VAL A 81 2.68 -21.96 6.91
CA VAL A 81 3.35 -21.93 8.22
C VAL A 81 2.35 -22.16 9.36
N PHE A 82 1.17 -21.52 9.30
CA PHE A 82 0.12 -21.72 10.29
C PHE A 82 -0.36 -23.18 10.38
N LEU A 83 -0.66 -23.80 9.23
CA LEU A 83 -1.06 -25.22 9.17
C LEU A 83 0.06 -26.17 9.59
N TRP A 84 1.30 -25.87 9.20
CA TRP A 84 2.47 -26.66 9.59
C TRP A 84 2.70 -26.65 11.10
N VAL A 85 2.55 -25.50 11.75
CA VAL A 85 2.69 -25.36 13.21
C VAL A 85 1.50 -25.98 13.95
N LEU A 86 0.30 -25.97 13.36
CA LEU A 86 -0.87 -26.68 13.91
C LEU A 86 -0.70 -28.20 13.89
N ASN A 87 -0.09 -28.75 12.85
CA ASN A 87 0.13 -30.19 12.71
C ASN A 87 1.42 -30.68 13.40
N SER A 88 2.25 -29.76 13.90
CA SER A 88 3.51 -30.10 14.56
C SER A 88 3.29 -30.54 16.02
N PRO A 89 3.97 -31.61 16.49
CA PRO A 89 3.85 -32.11 17.85
C PRO A 89 4.29 -31.08 18.89
N ALA A 90 3.82 -31.24 20.13
CA ALA A 90 4.07 -30.29 21.22
C ALA A 90 5.56 -30.11 21.56
N ASP A 91 6.39 -31.12 21.30
CA ASP A 91 7.83 -31.12 21.53
C ASP A 91 8.66 -30.58 20.36
N ALA A 92 7.99 -30.08 19.31
CA ALA A 92 8.69 -29.52 18.16
C ALA A 92 9.56 -28.33 18.59
N TRP A 93 10.81 -28.32 18.12
CA TRP A 93 11.83 -27.30 18.41
C TRP A 93 11.34 -25.85 18.17
N ILE A 94 10.37 -25.66 17.27
CA ILE A 94 9.74 -24.37 16.98
C ILE A 94 9.03 -23.77 18.21
N ARG A 95 8.50 -24.60 19.11
CA ARG A 95 7.83 -24.17 20.36
C ARG A 95 8.80 -23.94 21.52
N VAL A 96 9.95 -24.60 21.50
CA VAL A 96 10.96 -24.60 22.59
C VAL A 96 12.15 -23.67 22.30
N SER A 97 12.31 -23.22 21.06
CA SER A 97 13.41 -22.35 20.66
C SER A 97 13.28 -20.92 21.21
N CYS A 98 14.41 -20.20 21.25
CA CYS A 98 14.52 -18.76 21.58
C CYS A 98 13.55 -17.87 20.76
N VAL A 99 13.13 -18.33 19.58
CA VAL A 99 12.11 -17.66 18.75
C VAL A 99 10.76 -17.62 19.48
N SER A 100 10.42 -18.66 20.23
CA SER A 100 9.24 -18.72 21.12
C SER A 100 9.31 -17.65 22.19
N ASP A 101 10.46 -17.46 22.85
CA ASP A 101 10.62 -16.44 23.90
C ASP A 101 10.51 -15.01 23.34
N ILE A 102 11.06 -14.77 22.15
CA ILE A 102 10.90 -13.49 21.43
C ILE A 102 9.43 -13.29 21.03
N LEU A 103 8.75 -14.36 20.60
CA LEU A 103 7.32 -14.36 20.30
C LEU A 103 6.49 -13.98 21.53
N TRP A 104 6.75 -14.59 22.68
CA TRP A 104 6.03 -14.33 23.94
C TRP A 104 6.24 -12.89 24.44
N ARG A 105 7.42 -12.30 24.19
CA ARG A 105 7.68 -10.87 24.45
C ARG A 105 6.89 -9.96 23.51
N LEU A 106 6.78 -10.33 22.24
CA LEU A 106 6.01 -9.58 21.23
C LEU A 106 4.49 -9.73 21.43
N GLU A 107 4.05 -10.87 21.98
CA GLU A 107 2.67 -11.23 22.27
C GLU A 107 1.99 -10.28 23.27
N ARG A 108 2.76 -9.65 24.16
CA ARG A 108 2.25 -8.73 25.18
C ARG A 108 1.57 -7.48 24.59
N ASN A 109 1.57 -7.31 23.27
CA ASN A 109 0.90 -6.25 22.56
C ASN A 109 -0.53 -6.64 22.19
N PHE A 110 -1.50 -6.05 22.89
CA PHE A 110 -2.95 -5.80 22.65
C PHE A 110 -3.83 -6.81 21.85
N ILE A 111 -3.33 -7.40 20.77
CA ILE A 111 -4.07 -8.22 19.81
C ILE A 111 -4.15 -9.70 20.26
N SER A 112 -3.14 -10.18 20.98
CA SER A 112 -3.05 -11.61 21.36
C SER A 112 -3.88 -12.00 22.59
N ALA A 113 -4.38 -11.02 23.34
CA ALA A 113 -5.25 -11.26 24.50
C ALA A 113 -6.62 -11.83 24.11
N ARG A 114 -7.04 -11.72 22.84
CA ARG A 114 -8.36 -12.13 22.35
C ARG A 114 -8.37 -13.51 21.66
N ILE A 115 -7.23 -14.17 21.54
CA ILE A 115 -7.08 -15.44 20.80
C ILE A 115 -7.11 -16.64 21.77
N PRO A 116 -7.86 -17.73 21.47
CA PRO A 116 -7.88 -18.94 22.29
C PRO A 116 -6.50 -19.62 22.38
N SER A 117 -6.19 -20.20 23.54
CA SER A 117 -4.86 -20.76 23.88
C SER A 117 -4.31 -21.76 22.84
N ARG A 118 -5.17 -22.55 22.19
CA ARG A 118 -4.78 -23.53 21.16
C ARG A 118 -4.25 -22.92 19.85
N TYR A 119 -4.67 -21.70 19.50
CA TYR A 119 -4.31 -21.05 18.23
C TYR A 119 -3.25 -19.95 18.37
N ARG A 120 -2.83 -19.67 19.60
CA ARG A 120 -1.97 -18.54 19.92
C ARG A 120 -0.57 -18.69 19.31
N THR A 121 0.10 -19.81 19.55
CA THR A 121 1.45 -20.08 19.01
C THR A 121 1.50 -20.15 17.47
N PRO A 122 0.61 -20.85 16.74
CA PRO A 122 0.65 -20.88 15.27
C PRO A 122 0.32 -19.52 14.66
N ALA A 123 -0.63 -18.76 15.24
CA ALA A 123 -0.99 -17.43 14.74
C ALA A 123 0.17 -16.44 14.87
N LEU A 124 0.93 -16.52 15.97
CA LEU A 124 2.09 -15.65 16.18
C LEU A 124 3.23 -16.00 15.21
N CYS A 125 3.52 -17.28 14.98
CA CYS A 125 4.52 -17.70 13.99
C CYS A 125 4.16 -17.22 12.58
N ALA A 126 2.89 -17.30 12.19
CA ALA A 126 2.40 -16.78 10.91
C ALA A 126 2.54 -15.26 10.81
N ASN A 127 2.24 -14.51 11.88
CA ASN A 127 2.42 -13.05 11.91
C ASN A 127 3.91 -12.64 11.83
N VAL A 128 4.80 -13.36 12.52
CA VAL A 128 6.25 -13.10 12.43
C VAL A 128 6.78 -13.42 11.05
N ALA A 129 6.35 -14.51 10.43
CA ALA A 129 6.69 -14.84 9.05
C ALA A 129 6.22 -13.73 8.08
N PHE A 130 4.99 -13.24 8.25
CA PHE A 130 4.46 -12.12 7.47
C PHE A 130 5.27 -10.82 7.68
N GLY A 131 5.63 -10.52 8.92
CA GLY A 131 6.46 -9.37 9.29
C GLY A 131 7.87 -9.46 8.69
N ALA A 132 8.51 -10.63 8.71
CA ALA A 132 9.83 -10.85 8.12
C ALA A 132 9.82 -10.65 6.60
N VAL A 133 8.81 -11.17 5.90
CA VAL A 133 8.63 -10.96 4.45
C VAL A 133 8.43 -9.47 4.16
N THR A 134 7.58 -8.79 4.94
CA THR A 134 7.35 -7.35 4.79
C THR A 134 8.64 -6.56 5.01
N LEU A 135 9.39 -6.84 6.07
CA LEU A 135 10.67 -6.20 6.36
C LEU A 135 11.67 -6.41 5.22
N PHE A 136 11.81 -7.64 4.72
CA PHE A 136 12.69 -7.97 3.61
C PHE A 136 12.36 -7.13 2.35
N THR A 137 11.08 -7.03 2.00
CA THR A 137 10.65 -6.22 0.84
C THR A 137 10.92 -4.72 1.03
N THR A 138 10.71 -4.18 2.24
CA THR A 138 11.02 -2.77 2.53
C THR A 138 12.52 -2.49 2.47
N LEU A 139 13.35 -3.40 2.98
CA LEU A 139 14.81 -3.31 2.90
C LEU A 139 15.29 -3.31 1.44
N GLN A 140 14.76 -4.20 0.60
CA GLN A 140 15.08 -4.22 -0.83
C GLN A 140 14.80 -2.87 -1.50
N ARG A 141 13.66 -2.25 -1.20
CA ARG A 141 13.29 -0.92 -1.72
C ARG A 141 14.18 0.20 -1.19
N PHE A 142 14.56 0.13 0.08
CA PHE A 142 15.46 1.11 0.66
C PHE A 142 16.84 1.05 -0.01
N VAL A 143 17.36 -0.15 -0.23
CA VAL A 143 18.60 -0.36 -0.99
C VAL A 143 18.46 0.20 -2.40
N LEU A 144 17.33 -0.06 -3.09
CA LEU A 144 17.06 0.50 -4.41
C LEU A 144 17.07 2.02 -4.42
N ARG A 145 16.39 2.65 -3.46
CA ARG A 145 16.32 4.10 -3.35
C ARG A 145 17.71 4.70 -3.15
N LYS A 146 18.54 4.09 -2.31
CA LYS A 146 19.94 4.50 -2.09
C LYS A 146 20.79 4.28 -3.35
N LEU A 147 20.57 3.18 -4.06
CA LEU A 147 21.26 2.85 -5.30
C LEU A 147 20.93 3.85 -6.43
N LEU A 148 19.66 4.22 -6.57
CA LEU A 148 19.20 5.23 -7.55
C LEU A 148 19.55 6.65 -7.16
N SER A 149 19.66 6.95 -5.86
CA SER A 149 20.16 8.24 -5.39
C SER A 149 21.62 8.50 -5.80
N TYR A 150 22.38 7.46 -6.13
CA TYR A 150 23.74 7.59 -6.62
C TYR A 150 23.74 8.04 -8.09
N ASN A 151 23.67 9.36 -8.32
CA ASN A 151 23.66 9.95 -9.68
C ASN A 151 25.06 10.24 -10.26
N ARG A 152 26.14 9.83 -9.57
CA ARG A 152 27.52 10.09 -10.02
C ARG A 152 27.85 9.43 -11.37
N TRP A 153 27.16 8.35 -11.72
CA TRP A 153 27.37 7.67 -12.99
C TRP A 153 26.96 8.50 -14.22
N ILE A 154 25.99 9.42 -14.09
CA ILE A 154 25.48 10.27 -15.18
C ILE A 154 26.52 11.33 -15.58
N TYR A 155 27.29 11.83 -14.62
CA TYR A 155 28.25 12.92 -14.83
C TYR A 155 29.67 12.44 -15.18
N GLU A 156 29.94 11.15 -15.07
CA GLU A 156 31.24 10.57 -15.42
C GLU A 156 31.26 10.21 -16.91
N GLY A 157 32.16 10.85 -17.67
CA GLY A 157 32.30 10.68 -19.12
C GLY A 157 32.42 9.22 -19.60
N GLN A 158 31.93 8.97 -20.81
CA GLN A 158 31.66 7.66 -21.43
C GLN A 158 32.87 6.71 -21.57
N GLY A 159 34.09 7.11 -21.18
CA GLY A 159 35.32 6.34 -21.42
C GLY A 159 35.89 5.54 -20.25
N LYS A 160 35.45 5.76 -18.99
CA LYS A 160 36.03 5.07 -17.81
C LYS A 160 34.96 4.34 -17.00
N LEU A 161 34.86 3.03 -17.20
CA LEU A 161 34.05 2.13 -16.38
C LEU A 161 34.79 1.82 -15.06
N THR A 162 34.60 2.68 -14.07
CA THR A 162 35.09 2.44 -12.70
C THR A 162 34.45 1.18 -12.11
N ARG A 163 35.20 0.35 -11.36
CA ARG A 163 34.69 -0.88 -10.70
C ARG A 163 33.41 -0.65 -9.89
N LYS A 164 33.23 0.56 -9.31
CA LYS A 164 32.02 0.98 -8.61
C LYS A 164 30.77 1.01 -9.50
N LYS A 165 30.88 1.44 -10.77
CA LYS A 165 29.78 1.42 -11.76
C LYS A 165 29.40 0.01 -12.18
N MET A 166 30.39 -0.89 -12.32
CA MET A 166 30.13 -2.30 -12.60
C MET A 166 29.39 -2.97 -11.45
N LEU A 167 29.83 -2.77 -10.20
CA LEU A 167 29.13 -3.29 -9.02
C LEU A 167 27.71 -2.71 -8.91
N TRP A 168 27.55 -1.40 -9.12
CA TRP A 168 26.26 -0.73 -9.14
C TRP A 168 25.32 -1.33 -10.21
N GLY A 169 25.80 -1.48 -11.44
CA GLY A 169 25.03 -2.07 -12.55
C GLY A 169 24.73 -3.55 -12.34
N PHE A 170 25.65 -4.30 -11.72
CA PHE A 170 25.43 -5.71 -11.37
C PHE A 170 24.34 -5.86 -10.30
N ILE A 171 24.36 -5.04 -9.25
CA ILE A 171 23.29 -5.01 -8.24
C ILE A 171 21.96 -4.65 -8.91
N LEU A 172 21.95 -3.63 -9.77
CA LEU A 172 20.74 -3.23 -10.49
C LEU A 172 20.20 -4.38 -11.36
N LYS A 173 21.09 -5.09 -12.05
CA LYS A 173 20.74 -6.22 -12.92
C LYS A 173 20.19 -7.40 -12.12
N THR A 174 20.84 -7.79 -11.04
CA THR A 174 20.43 -8.93 -10.20
C THR A 174 19.11 -8.67 -9.48
N PHE A 175 18.86 -7.45 -9.00
CA PHE A 175 17.65 -7.15 -8.23
C PHE A 175 16.45 -6.69 -9.08
N PHE A 176 16.66 -6.13 -10.29
CA PHE A 176 15.58 -5.45 -11.04
C PHE A 176 15.37 -5.93 -12.47
N MET A 177 16.26 -6.73 -13.06
CA MET A 177 16.09 -7.19 -14.44
C MET A 177 15.09 -8.34 -14.59
N HIS A 178 14.55 -8.86 -13.48
CA HIS A 178 13.41 -9.78 -13.53
C HIS A 178 12.14 -8.97 -13.85
N ASN A 179 11.68 -9.08 -15.10
CA ASN A 179 10.62 -8.28 -15.71
C ASN A 179 9.41 -8.04 -14.80
N LEU A 180 9.21 -6.77 -14.44
CA LEU A 180 8.02 -6.30 -13.74
C LEU A 180 6.97 -5.84 -14.75
N LYS A 181 5.84 -6.55 -14.84
CA LYS A 181 4.69 -6.18 -15.69
C LYS A 181 3.95 -4.88 -15.27
N ARG A 182 4.31 -4.24 -14.15
CA ARG A 182 3.56 -3.08 -13.60
C ARG A 182 4.48 -1.86 -13.43
N THR A 183 4.46 -0.95 -14.40
CA THR A 183 5.26 0.28 -14.48
C THR A 183 5.15 1.18 -13.23
N GLY A 184 4.00 1.16 -12.55
CA GLY A 184 3.75 1.97 -11.35
C GLY A 184 4.49 1.51 -10.09
N ALA A 185 5.04 0.29 -10.04
CA ALA A 185 5.67 -0.26 -8.84
C ALA A 185 6.98 0.46 -8.46
N TYR A 186 7.67 1.03 -9.45
CA TYR A 186 8.93 1.76 -9.20
C TYR A 186 8.73 3.21 -8.81
N GLY A 187 7.53 3.78 -9.02
CA GLY A 187 7.22 5.19 -8.75
C GLY A 187 7.58 5.63 -7.32
N SER A 188 7.32 4.79 -6.32
CA SER A 188 7.65 5.08 -4.92
C SER A 188 9.13 4.98 -4.58
N CYS A 189 9.92 4.32 -5.44
CA CYS A 189 11.35 4.07 -5.20
C CYS A 189 12.25 5.13 -5.85
N LEU A 190 11.73 5.92 -6.80
CA LEU A 190 12.50 7.02 -7.37
C LEU A 190 12.83 8.05 -6.28
N PRO A 191 14.07 8.56 -6.24
CA PRO A 191 14.40 9.71 -5.41
C PRO A 191 13.60 10.93 -5.88
N SER A 192 13.19 11.78 -4.93
CA SER A 192 12.60 13.07 -5.30
C SER A 192 13.62 13.84 -6.13
N GLN A 193 13.16 14.44 -7.22
CA GLN A 193 14.01 15.30 -8.03
C GLN A 193 14.50 16.46 -7.13
N PRO A 194 15.83 16.66 -6.99
CA PRO A 194 16.32 17.79 -6.22
C PRO A 194 15.97 19.06 -6.98
N LEU A 195 15.35 20.01 -6.29
CA LEU A 195 15.11 21.33 -6.84
C LEU A 195 16.43 22.12 -6.78
N PRO A 196 16.87 22.73 -7.89
CA PRO A 196 18.02 23.61 -7.88
C PRO A 196 17.71 24.86 -7.06
N ASP A 197 18.74 25.46 -6.46
CA ASP A 197 18.60 26.73 -5.75
C ASP A 197 18.16 27.85 -6.72
N LEU A 198 17.33 28.77 -6.21
CA LEU A 198 16.76 29.87 -6.98
C LEU A 198 17.86 30.74 -7.57
N LYS A 199 18.89 31.05 -6.77
CA LYS A 199 20.02 31.89 -7.21
C LYS A 199 20.75 31.29 -8.42
N ILE A 200 21.02 29.99 -8.37
CA ILE A 200 21.71 29.26 -9.45
C ILE A 200 20.83 29.23 -10.71
N THR A 201 19.51 29.04 -10.53
CA THR A 201 18.54 28.98 -11.62
C THR A 201 18.43 30.32 -12.33
N VAL A 202 18.30 31.42 -11.58
CA VAL A 202 18.25 32.79 -12.13
C VAL A 202 19.57 33.13 -12.83
N GLN A 203 20.71 32.79 -12.25
CA GLN A 203 22.02 33.04 -12.88
C GLN A 203 22.19 32.26 -14.19
N ARG A 204 21.78 30.98 -14.24
CA ARG A 204 21.80 30.18 -15.47
C ARG A 204 20.87 30.75 -16.53
N PHE A 205 19.68 31.20 -16.12
CA PHE A 205 18.70 31.83 -17.00
C PHE A 205 19.23 33.14 -17.61
N MET A 206 19.83 34.01 -16.80
CA MET A 206 20.47 35.23 -17.30
C MET A 206 21.60 34.89 -18.28
N LYS A 207 22.46 33.91 -17.95
CA LYS A 207 23.52 33.45 -18.86
C LYS A 207 22.99 32.89 -20.18
N SER A 208 21.87 32.17 -20.17
CA SER A 208 21.26 31.65 -21.40
C SER A 208 20.57 32.75 -22.23
N MET A 209 20.20 33.86 -21.60
CA MET A 209 19.59 35.02 -22.24
C MET A 209 20.64 35.92 -22.93
N VAL A 210 21.87 36.01 -22.40
CA VAL A 210 22.99 36.80 -22.97
C VAL A 210 23.12 36.70 -24.51
N PRO A 211 23.19 35.50 -25.13
CA PRO A 211 23.38 35.40 -26.58
C PRO A 211 22.22 36.01 -27.41
N PHE A 212 21.02 36.11 -26.85
CA PHE A 212 19.88 36.74 -27.53
C PHE A 212 19.93 38.28 -27.48
N TYR A 213 20.65 38.84 -26.50
CA TYR A 213 20.79 40.28 -26.34
C TYR A 213 22.09 40.81 -26.97
N GLU A 214 23.19 40.05 -26.93
CA GLU A 214 24.44 40.42 -27.62
C GLU A 214 24.33 40.35 -29.16
N GLY A 215 23.43 39.52 -29.71
CA GLY A 215 23.11 39.49 -31.14
C GLY A 215 22.17 40.62 -31.60
N LYS A 216 21.69 41.47 -30.68
CA LYS A 216 20.92 42.69 -30.95
C LYS A 216 21.78 43.90 -30.61
N THR A 217 22.89 44.08 -31.32
CA THR A 217 23.47 45.42 -31.45
C THR A 217 22.43 46.29 -32.13
N ALA A 218 21.98 47.33 -31.41
CA ALA A 218 21.03 48.31 -31.89
C ALA A 218 21.59 49.02 -33.13
N GLU A 219 21.02 48.70 -34.29
CA GLU A 219 20.87 49.66 -35.39
C GLU A 219 19.75 50.66 -35.06
#